data_AF-A0A3M7A0Z0-F1
#
_entry.id   AF-A0A3M7A0Z0-F1
#
_cell.length_a   1.000
_cell.length_b   1.000
_cell.length_c   1.000
_cell.angle_alpha   90.00
_cell.angle_beta   90.00
_cell.angle_gamma   90.00
#
_symmetry.space_group_name_H-M   'P 1'
#
loop_
_entity.id
_entity.type
_entity.pdbx_description
1 polymer ?
#
loop_
_entity_poly.entity_id
_entity_poly.type
_entity_poly.pdbx_seq_one_letter_code
_entity_poly.pdbx_strand_id
1 'polypeptide(L)'
;PQHTVARADIRASAEKILYTYLLPGSEREIILPQGILNEITNAIEKEGRDDPEVFDAAKDYVFQAMERDAFPGFLRAKALGNIVHPTMLLRLIVGLVSMFAGFWAAFVLIFLDKSRATRCWVILPFTVGVYLLAGHQYMLDPILALLGYSEYTFGSLHAIKEPFVRTLLNKRSIMCLSWIVVVDAALCCLFIFVPGTRL
;
A
#
# COMPACT_ATOMS: atom_id res chain seq x y z
N PRO A 1 -23.60 -24.15 19.78
CA PRO A 1 -24.94 -23.57 19.50
C PRO A 1 -25.23 -23.59 17.99
N GLN A 2 -26.02 -24.56 17.53
CA GLN A 2 -26.50 -24.60 16.16
C GLN A 2 -27.58 -23.51 16.01
N HIS A 3 -27.29 -22.46 15.24
CA HIS A 3 -28.31 -21.50 14.83
C HIS A 3 -29.26 -22.22 13.88
N THR A 4 -30.43 -22.63 14.38
CA THR A 4 -31.52 -23.09 13.52
C THR A 4 -32.10 -21.84 12.85
N VAL A 5 -31.63 -21.54 11.64
CA VAL A 5 -32.12 -20.40 10.86
C VAL A 5 -33.57 -20.67 10.47
N ALA A 6 -34.51 -19.87 10.98
CA ALA A 6 -35.92 -20.02 10.63
C ALA A 6 -36.18 -19.42 9.24
N ARG A 7 -37.13 -19.99 8.48
CA ARG A 7 -37.50 -19.48 7.15
C ARG A 7 -37.91 -18.00 7.18
N ALA A 8 -38.56 -17.57 8.26
CA ALA A 8 -38.94 -16.18 8.48
C ALA A 8 -37.71 -15.24 8.55
N ASP A 9 -36.60 -15.70 9.13
CA ASP A 9 -35.36 -14.91 9.22
C ASP A 9 -34.71 -14.74 7.84
N ILE A 10 -34.78 -15.78 7.00
CA ILE A 10 -34.23 -15.74 5.63
C ILE A 10 -35.02 -14.76 4.78
N ARG A 11 -36.35 -14.83 4.85
CA ARG A 11 -37.24 -13.89 4.15
C ARG A 11 -36.99 -12.45 4.58
N ALA A 12 -36.94 -12.18 5.89
CA ALA A 12 -36.63 -10.86 6.42
C ALA A 12 -35.24 -10.37 5.95
N SER A 13 -34.26 -11.27 5.84
CA SER A 13 -32.94 -10.91 5.32
C SER A 13 -32.97 -10.59 3.82
N ALA A 14 -33.72 -11.34 3.02
CA ALA A 14 -33.86 -11.11 1.58
C ALA A 14 -34.54 -9.76 1.30
N GLU A 15 -35.65 -9.48 1.99
CA GLU A 15 -36.34 -8.18 1.93
C GLU A 15 -35.39 -7.05 2.33
N LYS A 16 -34.65 -7.20 3.44
CA LYS A 16 -33.67 -6.20 3.87
C LYS A 16 -32.61 -5.92 2.81
N ILE A 17 -32.09 -6.96 2.14
CA ILE A 17 -31.11 -6.79 1.05
C ILE A 17 -31.73 -6.01 -0.12
N LEU A 18 -32.94 -6.40 -0.55
CA LEU A 18 -33.68 -5.72 -1.61
C LEU A 18 -33.87 -4.22 -1.30
N TYR A 19 -34.41 -3.89 -0.12
CA TYR A 19 -34.69 -2.50 0.26
C TYR A 19 -33.42 -1.66 0.50
N THR A 20 -32.33 -2.26 0.94
CA THR A 20 -31.10 -1.52 1.30
C THR A 20 -30.19 -1.27 0.09
N TYR A 21 -30.12 -2.22 -0.85
CA TYR A 21 -29.09 -2.23 -1.90
C TYR A 21 -29.62 -2.25 -3.33
N LEU A 22 -30.86 -2.71 -3.57
CA LEU A 22 -31.34 -3.00 -4.93
C LEU A 22 -32.46 -2.06 -5.39
N LEU A 23 -33.21 -1.47 -4.46
CA LEU A 23 -34.25 -0.50 -4.84
C LEU A 23 -33.67 0.85 -5.25
N PRO A 24 -34.25 1.49 -6.28
CA PRO A 24 -33.87 2.84 -6.69
C PRO A 24 -34.04 3.85 -5.54
N GLY A 25 -33.01 4.64 -5.28
CA GLY A 25 -33.00 5.63 -4.20
C GLY A 25 -32.77 5.06 -2.80
N SER A 26 -32.35 3.78 -2.70
CA SER A 26 -31.93 3.19 -1.43
C SER A 26 -30.61 3.80 -0.93
N GLU A 27 -30.39 3.80 0.40
CA GLU A 27 -29.21 4.43 1.02
C GLU A 27 -27.87 3.92 0.48
N ARG A 28 -27.84 2.66 0.03
CA ARG A 28 -26.65 1.97 -0.47
C ARG A 28 -26.91 1.31 -1.81
N GLU A 29 -27.65 1.99 -2.68
CA GLU A 29 -28.01 1.48 -4.00
C GLU A 29 -26.78 1.01 -4.79
N ILE A 30 -26.83 -0.23 -5.29
CA ILE A 30 -25.81 -0.82 -6.15
C ILE A 30 -26.31 -0.77 -7.59
N ILE A 31 -25.43 -0.33 -8.51
CA ILE A 31 -25.77 -0.21 -9.93
C ILE A 31 -25.75 -1.59 -10.59
N LEU A 32 -26.93 -2.07 -10.99
CA LEU A 32 -27.13 -3.36 -11.64
C LEU A 32 -27.90 -3.20 -12.97
N PRO A 33 -27.72 -4.12 -13.93
CA PRO A 33 -28.56 -4.19 -15.11
C PRO A 33 -30.04 -4.37 -14.71
N GLN A 34 -30.93 -3.61 -15.34
CA GLN A 34 -32.36 -3.61 -15.02
C GLN A 34 -33.02 -4.99 -15.14
N GLY A 35 -32.50 -5.87 -16.01
CA GLY A 35 -32.98 -7.26 -16.12
C GLY A 35 -32.84 -8.02 -14.80
N ILE A 36 -31.65 -7.98 -14.18
CA ILE A 36 -31.36 -8.67 -12.92
C ILE A 36 -32.20 -8.08 -11.78
N LEU A 37 -32.35 -6.75 -11.73
CA LEU A 37 -33.18 -6.08 -10.72
C LEU A 37 -34.65 -6.51 -10.81
N ASN A 38 -35.21 -6.52 -12.01
CA ASN A 38 -36.60 -6.90 -12.22
C ASN A 38 -36.86 -8.37 -11.86
N GLU A 39 -35.92 -9.27 -12.19
CA GLU A 39 -36.00 -10.68 -11.81
C GLU A 39 -36.04 -10.86 -10.28
N ILE A 40 -35.14 -10.18 -9.56
CA ILE A 40 -35.07 -10.26 -8.09
C ILE A 40 -36.32 -9.65 -7.44
N THR A 41 -36.75 -8.47 -7.88
CA THR A 41 -37.95 -7.81 -7.34
C THR A 41 -39.20 -8.65 -7.56
N ASN A 42 -39.38 -9.23 -8.75
CA ASN A 42 -40.51 -10.12 -9.03
C ASN A 42 -40.45 -11.40 -8.18
N ALA A 43 -39.27 -12.02 -8.05
CA ALA A 43 -39.09 -13.23 -7.26
C ALA A 43 -39.42 -13.01 -5.76
N ILE A 44 -39.00 -11.88 -5.20
CA ILE A 44 -39.21 -11.58 -3.77
C ILE A 44 -40.62 -11.04 -3.51
N GLU A 45 -41.08 -10.04 -4.26
CA GLU A 45 -42.34 -9.35 -3.96
C GLU A 45 -43.58 -10.09 -4.49
N LYS A 46 -43.50 -10.73 -5.66
CA LYS A 46 -44.65 -11.39 -6.30
C LYS A 46 -44.69 -12.89 -6.02
N GLU A 47 -43.55 -13.56 -6.13
CA GLU A 47 -43.47 -15.02 -5.98
C GLU A 47 -43.24 -15.45 -4.53
N GLY A 48 -42.77 -14.54 -3.66
CA GLY A 48 -42.44 -14.84 -2.28
C GLY A 48 -41.34 -15.89 -2.15
N ARG A 49 -40.36 -15.89 -3.07
CA ARG A 49 -39.15 -16.69 -2.96
C ARG A 49 -38.27 -16.14 -1.85
N ASP A 50 -37.82 -17.05 -1.00
CA ASP A 50 -36.97 -16.75 0.15
C ASP A 50 -35.57 -17.38 -0.01
N ASP A 51 -35.31 -18.08 -1.11
CA ASP A 51 -34.05 -18.81 -1.32
C ASP A 51 -32.89 -17.87 -1.69
N PRO A 52 -31.68 -18.12 -1.16
CA PRO A 52 -30.51 -17.28 -1.45
C PRO A 52 -30.11 -17.22 -2.93
N GLU A 53 -30.46 -18.24 -3.71
CA GLU A 53 -30.11 -18.37 -5.14
C GLU A 53 -30.72 -17.25 -6.00
N VAL A 54 -31.81 -16.62 -5.53
CA VAL A 54 -32.43 -15.46 -6.19
C VAL A 54 -31.40 -14.33 -6.41
N PHE A 55 -30.39 -14.21 -5.55
CA PHE A 55 -29.37 -13.18 -5.64
C PHE A 55 -28.13 -13.58 -6.44
N ASP A 56 -28.02 -14.80 -6.98
CA ASP A 56 -26.76 -15.27 -7.59
C ASP A 56 -26.34 -14.44 -8.81
N ALA A 57 -27.27 -14.10 -9.71
CA ALA A 57 -26.97 -13.25 -10.86
C ALA A 57 -26.47 -11.85 -10.44
N ALA A 58 -27.09 -11.25 -9.42
CA ALA A 58 -26.64 -9.98 -8.88
C ALA A 58 -25.27 -10.11 -8.19
N LYS A 59 -25.07 -11.16 -7.40
CA LYS A 59 -23.80 -11.42 -6.70
C LYS A 59 -22.65 -11.55 -7.69
N ASP A 60 -22.83 -12.32 -8.76
CA ASP A 60 -21.81 -12.54 -9.78
C ASP A 60 -21.49 -11.25 -10.53
N TYR A 61 -22.51 -10.46 -10.87
CA TYR A 61 -22.30 -9.15 -11.49
C TYR A 61 -21.53 -8.20 -10.57
N VAL A 62 -21.94 -8.08 -9.30
CA VAL A 62 -21.26 -7.21 -8.33
C VAL A 62 -19.82 -7.68 -8.10
N PHE A 63 -19.59 -8.98 -8.01
CA PHE A 63 -18.25 -9.54 -7.88
C PHE A 63 -17.36 -9.14 -9.06
N GLN A 64 -17.85 -9.33 -10.29
CA GLN A 64 -17.11 -8.95 -11.49
C GLN A 64 -16.86 -7.44 -11.56
N ALA A 65 -17.85 -6.62 -11.20
CA ALA A 65 -17.70 -5.17 -11.15
C ALA A 65 -16.66 -4.74 -10.09
N MET A 66 -16.70 -5.33 -8.90
CA MET A 66 -15.70 -5.07 -7.86
C MET A 66 -14.30 -5.50 -8.29
N GLU A 67 -14.16 -6.68 -8.90
CA GLU A 67 -12.88 -7.19 -9.38
C GLU A 67 -12.29 -6.33 -10.50
N ARG A 68 -13.14 -5.86 -11.42
CA ARG A 68 -12.69 -5.01 -12.53
C ARG A 68 -12.41 -3.58 -12.10
N ASP A 69 -13.26 -2.99 -11.27
CA ASP A 69 -13.29 -1.54 -11.06
C ASP A 69 -12.68 -1.14 -9.70
N ALA A 70 -12.98 -1.87 -8.62
CA ALA A 70 -12.55 -1.51 -7.26
C ALA A 70 -11.20 -2.15 -6.87
N PHE A 71 -10.98 -3.42 -7.24
CA PHE A 71 -9.80 -4.18 -6.84
C PHE A 71 -8.47 -3.59 -7.36
N PRO A 72 -8.36 -3.11 -8.62
CA PRO A 72 -7.13 -2.46 -9.08
C PRO A 72 -6.83 -1.18 -8.29
N GLY A 73 -7.87 -0.44 -7.89
CA GLY A 73 -7.76 0.73 -7.04
C GLY A 73 -7.24 0.38 -5.65
N PHE A 74 -7.79 -0.67 -5.03
CA PHE A 74 -7.31 -1.20 -3.75
C PHE A 74 -5.84 -1.61 -3.81
N LEU A 75 -5.43 -2.34 -4.86
CA LEU A 75 -4.03 -2.74 -5.03
C LEU A 75 -3.11 -1.53 -5.14
N ARG A 76 -3.48 -0.52 -5.93
CA ARG A 76 -2.68 0.72 -6.05
C ARG A 76 -2.59 1.48 -4.73
N ALA A 77 -3.67 1.55 -3.98
CA ALA A 77 -3.74 2.31 -2.73
C ALA A 77 -3.05 1.61 -1.54
N LYS A 78 -3.07 0.26 -1.49
CA LYS A 78 -2.64 -0.50 -0.30
C LYS A 78 -1.64 -1.62 -0.56
N ALA A 79 -1.56 -2.15 -1.78
CA ALA A 79 -0.64 -3.23 -2.10
C ALA A 79 0.68 -2.72 -2.74
N LEU A 80 0.63 -1.57 -3.41
CA LEU A 80 1.78 -0.96 -4.10
C LEU A 80 2.54 0.09 -3.27
N GLY A 81 2.13 0.35 -2.03
CA GLY A 81 2.88 1.23 -1.14
C GLY A 81 2.42 1.08 0.30
N ASN A 82 3.27 1.47 1.24
CA ASN A 82 2.96 1.43 2.68
C ASN A 82 3.16 2.79 3.37
N ILE A 83 3.40 3.86 2.60
CA ILE A 83 3.60 5.23 3.09
C ILE A 83 2.64 6.20 2.40
N VAL A 84 2.26 7.27 3.11
CA VAL A 84 1.34 8.28 2.57
C VAL A 84 2.09 9.39 1.82
N HIS A 85 1.35 10.16 1.01
CA HIS A 85 1.93 11.21 0.18
C HIS A 85 2.72 12.28 0.94
N PRO A 86 2.24 12.83 2.09
CA PRO A 86 3.04 13.76 2.89
C PRO A 86 4.38 13.18 3.34
N THR A 87 4.39 11.92 3.79
CA THR A 87 5.61 11.22 4.21
C THR A 87 6.57 11.00 3.03
N MET A 88 6.05 10.70 1.84
CA MET A 88 6.87 10.60 0.63
C MET A 88 7.57 11.92 0.30
N LEU A 89 6.89 13.05 0.40
CA LEU A 89 7.49 14.37 0.15
C LEU A 89 8.55 14.72 1.22
N LEU A 90 8.26 14.44 2.49
CA LEU A 90 9.23 14.63 3.57
C LEU A 90 10.51 13.83 3.32
N ARG A 91 10.37 12.55 2.96
CA ARG A 91 11.49 11.67 2.61
C ARG A 91 12.32 12.20 1.44
N LEU A 92 11.65 12.73 0.40
CA LEU A 92 12.34 13.33 -0.72
C LEU A 92 13.21 14.52 -0.27
N ILE A 93 12.63 15.46 0.46
CA ILE A 93 13.34 16.67 0.90
C ILE A 93 14.51 16.31 1.82
N VAL A 94 14.26 15.51 2.86
CA VAL A 94 15.28 15.11 3.82
C VAL A 94 16.35 14.25 3.14
N GLY A 95 15.96 13.37 2.22
CA GLY A 95 16.87 12.55 1.43
C GLY A 95 17.81 13.38 0.57
N LEU A 96 17.29 14.39 -0.15
CA LEU A 96 18.09 15.30 -0.96
C LEU A 96 19.06 16.14 -0.10
N VAL A 97 18.60 16.67 1.03
CA VAL A 97 19.46 17.43 1.96
C VAL A 97 20.57 16.54 2.54
N SER A 98 20.24 15.30 2.91
CA SER A 98 21.21 14.33 3.43
C SER A 98 22.25 13.95 2.37
N MET A 99 21.82 13.73 1.12
CA MET A 99 22.74 13.46 0.00
C MET A 99 23.67 14.64 -0.26
N PHE A 100 23.13 15.87 -0.28
CA PHE A 100 23.93 17.08 -0.44
C PHE A 100 24.97 17.21 0.69
N ALA A 101 24.56 17.04 1.94
CA ALA A 101 25.46 17.07 3.09
C ALA A 101 26.53 15.97 3.02
N GLY A 102 26.17 14.77 2.58
CA GLY A 102 27.10 13.64 2.38
C GLY A 102 28.16 13.94 1.34
N PHE A 103 27.78 14.43 0.16
CA PHE A 103 28.72 14.84 -0.88
C PHE A 103 29.61 16.00 -0.43
N TRP A 104 29.01 17.03 0.17
CA TRP A 104 29.75 18.19 0.67
C TRP A 104 30.80 17.77 1.72
N ALA A 105 30.41 17.00 2.74
CA ALA A 105 31.31 16.50 3.76
C ALA A 105 32.40 15.59 3.16
N ALA A 106 32.04 14.72 2.22
CA ALA A 106 33.01 13.86 1.54
C ALA A 106 34.08 14.66 0.79
N PHE A 107 33.68 15.66 0.00
CA PHE A 107 34.62 16.54 -0.70
C PHE A 107 35.52 17.33 0.26
N VAL A 108 34.94 17.90 1.32
CA VAL A 108 35.70 18.59 2.37
C VAL A 108 36.76 17.66 2.97
N LEU A 109 36.40 16.44 3.36
CA LEU A 109 37.34 15.49 3.97
C LEU A 109 38.42 15.01 2.99
N ILE A 110 38.10 14.89 1.70
CA ILE A 110 39.07 14.55 0.64
C ILE A 110 40.06 15.69 0.42
N PHE A 111 39.58 16.94 0.29
CA PHE A 111 40.42 18.11 0.05
C PHE A 111 41.23 18.55 1.27
N LEU A 112 40.79 18.21 2.49
CA LEU A 112 41.60 18.37 3.70
C LEU A 112 42.57 17.21 3.96
N ASP A 113 42.65 16.25 3.03
CA ASP A 113 43.48 15.05 3.14
C ASP A 113 43.31 14.31 4.48
N LYS A 114 42.06 14.17 4.94
CA LYS A 114 41.77 13.43 6.18
C LYS A 114 41.94 11.93 5.98
N SER A 115 42.24 11.21 7.06
CA SER A 115 42.41 9.75 7.02
C SER A 115 41.13 9.04 6.57
N ARG A 116 41.29 7.84 5.99
CA ARG A 116 40.16 7.01 5.55
C ARG A 116 39.19 6.70 6.70
N ALA A 117 39.71 6.51 7.92
CA ALA A 117 38.89 6.28 9.10
C ALA A 117 37.95 7.45 9.42
N THR A 118 38.42 8.70 9.26
CA THR A 118 37.55 9.88 9.40
C THR A 118 36.54 9.97 8.25
N ARG A 119 36.95 9.59 7.02
CA ARG A 119 36.04 9.56 5.86
C ARG A 119 34.93 8.54 6.00
N CYS A 120 35.12 7.44 6.75
CA CYS A 120 34.06 6.45 6.99
C CYS A 120 32.77 7.05 7.58
N TRP A 121 32.83 8.20 8.27
CA TRP A 121 31.65 8.87 8.81
C TRP A 121 30.68 9.40 7.76
N VAL A 122 31.08 9.52 6.49
CA VAL A 122 30.17 9.88 5.38
C VAL A 122 29.12 8.80 5.11
N ILE A 123 29.30 7.59 5.65
CA ILE A 123 28.29 6.53 5.57
C ILE A 123 26.95 6.99 6.12
N LEU A 124 26.92 7.75 7.22
CA LEU A 124 25.66 8.17 7.84
C LEU A 124 24.79 9.04 6.92
N PRO A 125 25.27 10.17 6.37
CA PRO A 125 24.46 10.98 5.46
C PRO A 125 24.13 10.26 4.14
N PHE A 126 25.00 9.37 3.63
CA PHE A 126 24.68 8.58 2.45
C PHE A 126 23.61 7.51 2.72
N THR A 127 23.73 6.74 3.80
CA THR A 127 22.73 5.74 4.15
C THR A 127 21.35 6.39 4.37
N VAL A 128 21.30 7.51 5.12
CA VAL A 128 20.05 8.25 5.33
C VAL A 128 19.51 8.80 4.01
N GLY A 129 20.37 9.41 3.18
CA GLY A 129 19.98 9.97 1.89
C GLY A 129 19.41 8.92 0.93
N VAL A 130 20.17 7.85 0.69
CA VAL A 130 19.79 6.75 -0.21
C VAL A 130 18.53 6.04 0.30
N TYR A 131 18.43 5.76 1.60
CA TYR A 131 17.26 5.12 2.19
C TYR A 131 15.97 5.93 1.95
N LEU A 132 16.01 7.23 2.25
CA LEU A 132 14.83 8.09 2.13
C LEU A 132 14.44 8.33 0.67
N LEU A 133 15.41 8.51 -0.23
CA LEU A 133 15.16 8.66 -1.67
C LEU A 133 14.62 7.38 -2.31
N ALA A 134 15.19 6.22 -1.98
CA ALA A 134 14.65 4.94 -2.43
C ALA A 134 13.22 4.73 -1.88
N GLY A 135 12.99 5.08 -0.61
CA GLY A 135 11.66 4.99 -0.03
C GLY A 135 10.62 5.88 -0.73
N HIS A 136 11.02 7.08 -1.16
CA HIS A 136 10.20 7.94 -2.01
C HIS A 136 9.94 7.31 -3.38
N GLN A 137 10.99 6.89 -4.09
CA GLN A 137 10.90 6.36 -5.46
C GLN A 137 10.04 5.09 -5.56
N TYR A 138 10.12 4.22 -4.57
CA TYR A 138 9.35 2.97 -4.53
C TYR A 138 8.01 3.09 -3.80
N MET A 139 7.65 4.28 -3.29
CA MET A 139 6.46 4.53 -2.47
C MET A 139 6.35 3.56 -1.28
N LEU A 140 7.49 3.19 -0.70
CA LEU A 140 7.62 2.07 0.23
C LEU A 140 8.68 2.38 1.28
N ASP A 141 8.35 2.31 2.56
CA ASP A 141 9.31 2.12 3.63
C ASP A 141 9.63 0.62 3.79
N PRO A 142 10.84 0.16 3.43
CA PRO A 142 11.16 -1.25 3.44
C PRO A 142 11.18 -1.87 4.83
N ILE A 143 11.69 -1.14 5.84
CA ILE A 143 11.82 -1.63 7.22
C ILE A 143 10.43 -1.80 7.83
N LEU A 144 9.59 -0.77 7.72
CA LEU A 144 8.23 -0.76 8.22
C LEU A 144 7.37 -1.87 7.58
N ALA A 145 7.51 -2.06 6.27
CA ALA A 145 6.82 -3.13 5.55
C ALA A 145 7.24 -4.52 6.05
N LEU A 146 8.54 -4.76 6.26
CA LEU A 146 9.04 -6.03 6.80
C LEU A 146 8.56 -6.31 8.23
N LEU A 147 8.42 -5.25 9.04
CA LEU A 147 7.80 -5.32 10.36
C LEU A 147 6.28 -5.59 10.29
N GLY A 148 5.67 -5.52 9.11
CA GLY A 148 4.25 -5.79 8.89
C GLY A 148 3.36 -4.58 9.10
N TYR A 149 3.90 -3.36 8.99
CA TYR A 149 3.14 -2.12 9.18
C TYR A 149 3.04 -1.31 7.89
N SER A 150 1.97 -0.52 7.80
CA SER A 150 1.71 0.48 6.78
C SER A 150 1.22 1.75 7.44
N GLU A 151 1.66 2.89 6.94
CA GLU A 151 1.14 4.20 7.31
C GLU A 151 -0.22 4.42 6.64
N TYR A 152 -1.21 4.83 7.44
CA TYR A 152 -2.58 5.10 6.96
C TYR A 152 -2.84 6.61 6.82
N THR A 153 -2.44 7.36 7.84
CA THR A 153 -2.33 8.82 7.84
C THR A 153 -0.94 9.20 8.32
N PHE A 154 -0.53 10.44 8.08
CA PHE A 154 0.79 10.92 8.52
C PHE A 154 0.99 10.64 10.02
N GLY A 155 1.97 9.79 10.33
CA GLY A 155 2.31 9.39 11.72
C GLY A 155 1.42 8.30 12.34
N SER A 156 0.43 7.76 11.62
CA SER A 156 -0.43 6.68 12.10
C SER A 156 -0.14 5.36 11.40
N LEU A 157 0.42 4.42 12.15
CA LEU A 157 0.82 3.10 11.67
C LEU A 157 -0.25 2.05 11.96
N HIS A 158 -0.54 1.21 10.97
CA HIS A 158 -1.50 0.13 11.06
C HIS A 158 -0.86 -1.19 10.60
N ALA A 159 -1.22 -2.28 11.27
CA ALA A 159 -0.75 -3.60 10.89
C ALA A 159 -1.40 -4.06 9.58
N ILE A 160 -0.59 -4.66 8.70
CA ILE A 160 -1.04 -5.24 7.44
C ILE A 160 -1.71 -6.59 7.76
N LYS A 161 -3.04 -6.63 7.68
CA LYS A 161 -3.84 -7.83 7.97
C LYS A 161 -3.87 -8.82 6.81
N GLU A 162 -3.84 -8.33 5.58
CA GLU A 162 -4.01 -9.15 4.39
C GLU A 162 -2.69 -9.88 4.03
N PRO A 163 -2.64 -11.22 4.04
CA PRO A 163 -1.40 -11.98 3.82
C PRO A 163 -0.84 -11.79 2.41
N PHE A 164 -1.70 -11.63 1.41
CA PHE A 164 -1.27 -11.36 0.04
C PHE A 164 -0.51 -10.02 -0.04
N VAL A 165 -1.08 -8.95 0.54
CA VAL A 165 -0.46 -7.63 0.58
C VAL A 165 0.86 -7.66 1.33
N ARG A 166 0.91 -8.36 2.47
CA ARG A 166 2.15 -8.52 3.24
C ARG A 166 3.26 -9.20 2.44
N THR A 167 2.94 -10.27 1.74
CA THR A 167 3.93 -11.01 0.92
C THR A 167 4.45 -10.15 -0.23
N LEU A 168 3.56 -9.41 -0.89
CA LEU A 168 3.93 -8.51 -1.98
C LEU A 168 4.83 -7.36 -1.50
N LEU A 169 4.46 -6.71 -0.39
CA LEU A 169 5.25 -5.62 0.19
C LEU A 169 6.61 -6.13 0.66
N ASN A 170 6.69 -7.28 1.35
CA ASN A 170 7.95 -7.86 1.78
C ASN A 170 8.91 -8.14 0.61
N LYS A 171 8.41 -8.71 -0.49
CA LYS A 171 9.23 -8.96 -1.68
C LYS A 171 9.80 -7.67 -2.27
N ARG A 172 8.98 -6.62 -2.36
CA ARG A 172 9.42 -5.30 -2.83
C ARG A 172 10.37 -4.62 -1.85
N SER A 173 10.17 -4.80 -0.54
CA SER A 173 11.05 -4.27 0.50
C SER A 173 12.43 -4.88 0.43
N ILE A 174 12.53 -6.19 0.26
CA ILE A 174 13.82 -6.88 0.11
C ILE A 174 14.55 -6.35 -1.13
N MET A 175 13.87 -6.25 -2.27
CA MET A 175 14.45 -5.70 -3.50
C MET A 175 14.91 -4.25 -3.31
N CYS A 176 14.10 -3.42 -2.64
CA CYS A 176 14.44 -2.02 -2.35
C CYS A 176 15.67 -1.92 -1.42
N LEU A 177 15.71 -2.71 -0.35
CA LEU A 177 16.87 -2.77 0.55
C LEU A 177 18.14 -3.24 -0.16
N SER A 178 18.03 -4.23 -1.06
CA SER A 178 19.18 -4.65 -1.87
C SER A 178 19.73 -3.50 -2.70
N TRP A 179 18.87 -2.72 -3.36
CA TRP A 179 19.31 -1.54 -4.10
C TRP A 179 19.91 -0.45 -3.20
N ILE A 180 19.31 -0.19 -2.03
CA ILE A 180 19.84 0.76 -1.05
C ILE A 180 21.26 0.37 -0.65
N VAL A 181 21.48 -0.89 -0.26
CA VAL A 181 22.80 -1.38 0.16
C VAL A 181 23.83 -1.27 -0.96
N VAL A 182 23.47 -1.63 -2.20
CA VAL A 182 24.38 -1.55 -3.35
C VAL A 182 24.79 -0.11 -3.65
N VAL A 183 23.83 0.82 -3.70
CA VAL A 183 24.10 2.23 -3.99
C VAL A 183 24.89 2.89 -2.86
N ASP A 184 24.51 2.63 -1.61
CA ASP A 184 25.18 3.18 -0.44
C ASP A 184 26.63 2.68 -0.32
N ALA A 185 26.85 1.37 -0.53
CA ALA A 185 28.19 0.81 -0.56
C ALA A 185 29.04 1.38 -1.71
N ALA A 186 28.45 1.57 -2.90
CA ALA A 186 29.16 2.16 -4.03
C ALA A 186 29.59 3.62 -3.74
N LEU A 187 28.70 4.43 -3.16
CA LEU A 187 29.00 5.80 -2.75
C LEU A 187 30.09 5.83 -1.67
N CYS A 188 29.95 5.02 -0.62
CA CYS A 188 30.92 4.94 0.45
C CYS A 188 32.31 4.51 -0.06
N CYS A 189 32.38 3.47 -0.88
CA CYS A 189 33.63 3.01 -1.48
C CYS A 189 34.30 4.11 -2.31
N LEU A 190 33.52 4.82 -3.15
CA LEU A 190 34.04 5.91 -3.97
C LEU A 190 34.67 6.99 -3.10
N PHE A 191 33.95 7.52 -2.12
CA PHE A 191 34.43 8.68 -1.35
C PHE A 191 35.42 8.33 -0.23
N ILE A 192 35.45 7.10 0.27
CA ILE A 192 36.40 6.66 1.30
C ILE A 192 37.76 6.32 0.68
N PHE A 193 37.78 5.65 -0.48
CA PHE A 193 39.02 5.12 -1.06
C PHE A 193 39.73 6.06 -2.06
N VAL A 194 39.05 7.10 -2.56
CA VAL A 194 39.68 8.12 -3.42
C VAL A 194 40.87 8.76 -2.69
N PRO A 195 42.06 8.85 -3.33
CA PRO A 195 43.22 9.50 -2.72
C PRO A 195 42.90 10.97 -2.41
N GLY A 196 43.30 11.43 -1.22
CA GLY A 196 43.20 12.83 -0.87
C GLY A 196 44.21 13.66 -1.66
N THR A 197 43.87 14.91 -1.93
CA THR A 197 44.83 15.89 -2.42
C THR A 197 44.51 17.18 -1.69
N ARG A 198 45.50 17.72 -0.98
CA ARG A 198 45.33 18.99 -0.28
C ARG A 198 45.32 20.11 -1.31
N LEU A 199 44.17 20.76 -1.47
CA LEU A 199 44.02 21.99 -2.27
C LEU A 199 44.63 23.19 -1.54
#